data_AF-D0A394-F1
#
_entry.id   AF-D0A394-F1
#
_cell.length_a   1.000
_cell.length_b   1.000
_cell.length_c   1.000
_cell.angle_alpha   90.00
_cell.angle_beta   90.00
_cell.angle_gamma   90.00
#
_symmetry.space_group_name_H-M   'P 1'
#
loop_
_entity.id
_entity.type
_entity.pdbx_description
1 polymer ?
#
loop_
_entity_poly.entity_id
_entity_poly.type
_entity_poly.pdbx_seq_one_letter_code
_entity_poly.pdbx_strand_id
1 'polypeptide(L)'
;MRALFGGFVFVVGNDVPQEVLSLVVACGGRVCRELTAATTHGLVVGPECGDSIDVEQLRGLRIPILRTHWIRACVAALRILPMKGAAAAFDPFLFDSLLFTTTMMRCDLKDRVAALIIFLGGSYSPHLTISTDVVLVGDVAVESISGSDCVVDVSLVDKSHRGPAKPLGAANAGVKRGVRSSKLKLAASRSIPCVNLVWLQKCISTGQVHLPVTGGL
;
A
#
# COMPACT_ATOMS: atom_id res chain seq x y z
N MET A 1 34.46 2.96 8.40
CA MET A 1 33.31 2.01 8.39
C MET A 1 32.05 2.85 8.54
N ARG A 2 31.10 2.79 7.60
CA ARG A 2 29.87 3.61 7.69
C ARG A 2 28.93 2.94 8.70
N ALA A 3 28.44 3.69 9.68
CA ALA A 3 27.52 3.15 10.67
C ALA A 3 26.25 2.61 9.98
N LEU A 4 25.76 1.45 10.41
CA LEU A 4 24.69 0.72 9.73
C LEU A 4 23.44 1.60 9.53
N PHE A 5 23.01 2.31 10.58
CA PHE A 5 21.90 3.26 10.53
C PHE A 5 22.36 4.72 10.48
N GLY A 6 23.57 4.98 10.00
CA GLY A 6 24.12 6.33 9.88
C GLY A 6 23.22 7.23 9.02
N GLY A 7 22.70 8.31 9.61
CA GLY A 7 21.77 9.24 8.96
C GLY A 7 20.29 8.90 9.14
N PHE A 8 19.98 7.78 9.81
CA PHE A 8 18.59 7.42 10.11
C PHE A 8 18.13 8.08 11.40
N VAL A 9 16.92 8.62 11.39
CA VAL A 9 16.26 9.24 12.54
C VAL A 9 14.88 8.62 12.65
N PHE A 10 14.70 7.82 13.68
CA PHE A 10 13.47 7.09 13.94
C PHE A 10 12.62 7.87 14.93
N VAL A 11 11.38 8.21 14.57
CA VAL A 11 10.35 8.53 15.56
C VAL A 11 9.75 7.22 16.08
N VAL A 12 9.67 7.07 17.39
CA VAL A 12 9.31 5.81 18.03
C VAL A 12 8.28 6.00 19.14
N GLY A 13 7.38 5.03 19.24
CA GLY A 13 6.39 4.96 20.31
C GLY A 13 6.98 4.50 21.64
N ASN A 14 6.23 4.71 22.72
CA ASN A 14 6.60 4.25 24.07
C ASN A 14 6.63 2.71 24.22
N ASP A 15 5.96 2.01 23.32
CA ASP A 15 5.89 0.55 23.25
C ASP A 15 7.16 -0.09 22.67
N VAL A 16 8.00 0.67 21.97
CA VAL A 16 9.21 0.13 21.33
C VAL A 16 10.22 -0.39 22.38
N PRO A 17 10.61 -1.68 22.32
CA PRO A 17 11.50 -2.28 23.31
C PRO A 17 12.85 -1.57 23.42
N GLN A 18 13.35 -1.39 24.64
CA GLN A 18 14.63 -0.72 24.92
C GLN A 18 15.82 -1.39 24.20
N GLU A 19 15.77 -2.71 24.02
CA GLU A 19 16.73 -3.48 23.21
C GLU A 19 16.84 -2.92 21.79
N VAL A 20 15.70 -2.69 21.12
CA VAL A 20 15.66 -2.17 19.75
C VAL A 20 16.21 -0.74 19.68
N LEU A 21 15.86 0.10 20.66
CA LEU A 21 16.38 1.47 20.75
C LEU A 21 17.91 1.47 20.91
N SER A 22 18.43 0.58 21.76
CA SER A 22 19.87 0.41 21.99
C SER A 22 20.58 -0.07 20.74
N LEU A 23 19.99 -0.99 19.97
CA LEU A 23 20.52 -1.45 18.68
C LEU A 23 20.61 -0.30 17.67
N VAL A 24 19.56 0.53 17.55
CA VAL A 24 19.56 1.70 16.66
C VAL A 24 20.72 2.63 16.99
N VAL A 25 20.86 3.00 18.26
CA VAL A 25 21.91 3.93 18.73
C VAL A 25 23.30 3.33 18.56
N ALA A 26 23.51 2.06 18.96
CA ALA A 26 24.79 1.37 18.79
C ALA A 26 25.21 1.25 17.32
N CYS A 27 24.24 1.18 16.41
CA CYS A 27 24.45 1.14 14.96
C CYS A 27 24.46 2.54 14.30
N GLY A 28 24.52 3.62 15.08
CA GLY A 28 24.70 5.00 14.62
C GLY A 28 23.44 5.71 14.13
N GLY A 29 22.26 5.15 14.41
CA GLY A 29 20.97 5.81 14.19
C GLY A 29 20.58 6.71 15.37
N ARG A 30 19.58 7.57 15.15
CA ARG A 30 18.98 8.41 16.19
C ARG A 30 17.55 8.00 16.47
N VAL A 31 17.13 8.16 17.72
CA VAL A 31 15.78 7.88 18.19
C VAL A 31 15.19 9.16 18.76
N CYS A 32 13.99 9.51 18.32
CA CYS A 32 13.20 10.64 18.78
C CYS A 32 11.84 10.16 19.26
N ARG A 33 11.30 10.81 20.29
CA ARG A 33 9.92 10.58 20.77
C ARG A 33 8.90 11.44 20.05
N GLU A 34 9.36 12.57 19.52
CA GLU A 34 8.54 13.52 18.78
C GLU A 34 8.99 13.59 17.33
N LEU A 35 8.05 13.91 16.45
CA LEU A 35 8.33 14.14 15.05
C LEU A 35 9.15 15.41 14.87
N THR A 36 10.24 15.33 14.12
CA THR A 36 11.08 16.49 13.80
C THR A 36 11.31 16.57 12.28
N ALA A 37 11.76 17.72 11.79
CA ALA A 37 12.14 17.88 10.39
C ALA A 37 13.28 16.94 9.94
N ALA A 38 14.04 16.38 10.88
CA ALA A 38 15.10 15.42 10.59
C ALA A 38 14.62 13.96 10.57
N THR A 39 13.36 13.70 10.92
CA THR A 39 12.81 12.34 10.97
C THR A 39 12.82 11.71 9.58
N THR A 40 13.38 10.50 9.48
CA THR A 40 13.46 9.76 8.22
C THR A 40 12.59 8.51 8.23
N HIS A 41 12.26 7.97 9.41
CA HIS A 41 11.48 6.73 9.54
C HIS A 41 10.58 6.77 10.78
N GLY A 42 9.43 6.11 10.71
CA GLY A 42 8.66 5.69 11.89
C GLY A 42 9.01 4.26 12.28
N LEU A 43 8.92 3.91 13.57
CA LEU A 43 9.17 2.56 14.07
C LEU A 43 8.05 2.08 15.00
N VAL A 44 7.48 0.90 14.72
CA VAL A 44 6.34 0.32 15.47
C VAL A 44 6.55 -1.15 15.84
N VAL A 45 5.90 -1.62 16.90
CA VAL A 45 6.12 -2.98 17.46
C VAL A 45 5.27 -4.06 16.79
N GLY A 46 4.13 -3.72 16.19
CA GLY A 46 3.17 -4.69 15.66
C GLY A 46 2.69 -4.45 14.22
N PRO A 47 1.76 -5.29 13.74
CA PRO A 47 1.02 -5.04 12.50
C PRO A 47 0.07 -3.84 12.65
N GLU A 48 -0.42 -3.62 13.87
CA GLU A 48 -1.25 -2.47 14.21
C GLU A 48 -0.35 -1.32 14.64
N CYS A 49 -0.54 -0.20 13.96
CA CYS A 49 0.05 1.08 14.28
C CYS A 49 -0.75 1.61 15.48
N GLY A 50 -0.33 1.25 16.70
CA GLY A 50 -0.99 1.74 17.92
C GLY A 50 -0.86 3.25 18.07
N ASP A 51 -1.58 3.83 19.04
CA ASP A 51 -1.62 5.27 19.38
C ASP A 51 -0.25 5.87 19.79
N SER A 52 0.85 5.14 19.64
CA SER A 52 2.16 5.50 20.19
C SER A 52 2.95 6.47 19.31
N ILE A 53 2.61 6.61 18.03
CA ILE A 53 3.14 7.62 17.11
C ILE A 53 2.01 8.20 16.24
N ASP A 54 2.13 9.43 15.75
CA ASP A 54 1.15 10.00 14.80
C ASP A 54 1.36 9.42 13.39
N VAL A 55 0.73 8.27 13.17
CA VAL A 55 0.85 7.48 11.93
C VAL A 55 0.32 8.21 10.73
N GLU A 56 -0.79 8.95 10.89
CA GLU A 56 -1.41 9.67 9.79
C GLU A 56 -0.55 10.85 9.36
N GLN A 57 0.07 11.56 10.31
CA GLN A 57 1.04 12.59 9.99
C GLN A 57 2.25 12.02 9.24
N LEU A 58 2.79 10.89 9.67
CA LEU A 58 3.90 10.22 8.99
C LEU A 58 3.54 9.79 7.56
N ARG A 59 2.33 9.23 7.37
CA ARG A 59 1.81 8.86 6.06
C ARG A 59 1.66 10.08 5.15
N GLY A 60 1.07 11.17 5.66
CA GLY A 60 0.91 12.42 4.92
C GLY A 60 2.24 13.03 4.48
N LEU A 61 3.29 12.90 5.29
CA LEU A 61 4.65 13.32 4.97
C LEU A 61 5.43 12.31 4.11
N ARG A 62 4.80 11.19 3.74
CA ARG A 62 5.42 10.08 3.01
C ARG A 62 6.68 9.53 3.68
N ILE A 63 6.68 9.50 5.01
CA ILE A 63 7.76 8.91 5.81
C ILE A 63 7.50 7.40 5.96
N PRO A 64 8.45 6.52 5.58
CA PRO A 64 8.28 5.08 5.73
C PRO A 64 8.12 4.67 7.20
N ILE A 65 7.21 3.73 7.47
CA ILE A 65 6.98 3.20 8.81
C ILE A 65 7.39 1.74 8.82
N LEU A 66 8.37 1.42 9.67
CA LEU A 66 8.99 0.09 9.74
C LEU A 66 8.59 -0.62 11.04
N ARG A 67 8.55 -1.94 10.98
CA ARG A 67 8.34 -2.78 12.16
C ARG A 67 9.66 -3.06 12.85
N THR A 68 9.67 -3.13 14.18
CA THR A 68 10.90 -3.33 14.97
C THR A 68 11.73 -4.56 14.60
N HIS A 69 11.11 -5.63 14.08
CA HIS A 69 11.86 -6.80 13.63
C HIS A 69 12.81 -6.50 12.46
N TRP A 70 12.53 -5.47 11.64
CA TRP A 70 13.43 -5.04 10.57
C TRP A 70 14.78 -4.54 11.11
N ILE A 71 14.79 -3.85 12.26
CA ILE A 71 16.02 -3.42 12.93
C ILE A 71 16.85 -4.64 13.32
N ARG A 72 16.23 -5.60 14.01
CA ARG A 72 16.91 -6.83 14.44
C ARG A 72 17.47 -7.60 13.25
N ALA A 73 16.70 -7.72 12.18
CA ALA A 73 17.12 -8.40 10.97
C ALA A 73 18.29 -7.69 10.26
N CYS A 74 18.29 -6.34 10.21
CA CYS A 74 19.41 -5.58 9.65
C CYS A 74 20.70 -5.77 10.46
N VAL A 75 20.60 -5.74 11.79
CA VAL A 75 21.75 -5.97 12.68
C VAL A 75 22.28 -7.39 12.52
N ALA A 76 21.40 -8.40 12.52
CA ALA A 76 21.78 -9.79 12.33
C ALA A 76 22.43 -10.04 10.95
N ALA A 77 21.98 -9.33 9.92
CA ALA A 77 22.53 -9.41 8.57
C ALA A 77 23.75 -8.49 8.34
N LEU A 78 24.09 -7.64 9.32
CA LEU A 78 25.12 -6.59 9.23
C LEU A 78 24.97 -5.67 8.00
N ARG A 79 23.74 -5.48 7.51
CA ARG A 79 23.42 -4.67 6.34
C ARG A 79 21.98 -4.17 6.37
N ILE A 80 21.71 -3.08 5.67
CA ILE A 80 20.35 -2.58 5.48
C ILE A 80 19.57 -3.55 4.60
N LEU A 81 18.45 -4.04 5.11
CA LEU A 81 17.52 -4.90 4.39
C LEU A 81 16.46 -4.05 3.67
N PRO A 82 15.81 -4.59 2.62
CA PRO A 82 14.72 -3.90 1.95
C PRO A 82 13.61 -3.46 2.91
N MET A 83 13.09 -2.24 2.71
CA MET A 83 12.03 -1.63 3.52
C MET A 83 10.64 -1.93 2.94
N LYS A 84 10.35 -3.20 2.63
CA LYS A 84 9.13 -3.60 1.91
C LYS A 84 8.46 -4.81 2.55
N GLY A 85 7.19 -5.03 2.21
CA GLY A 85 6.41 -6.19 2.65
C GLY A 85 6.27 -6.30 4.15
N ALA A 86 6.55 -7.48 4.72
CA ALA A 86 6.39 -7.75 6.14
C ALA A 86 7.17 -6.80 7.06
N ALA A 87 8.26 -6.20 6.58
CA ALA A 87 9.04 -5.22 7.33
C ALA A 87 8.38 -3.83 7.41
N ALA A 88 7.55 -3.47 6.44
CA ALA A 88 6.96 -2.14 6.32
C ALA A 88 5.50 -2.14 6.81
N ALA A 89 5.21 -1.31 7.81
CA ALA A 89 3.84 -0.96 8.18
C ALA A 89 3.25 0.09 7.21
N PHE A 90 4.11 0.90 6.59
CA PHE A 90 3.75 1.79 5.49
C PHE A 90 4.95 1.98 4.56
N ASP A 91 4.74 1.75 3.26
CA ASP A 91 5.70 1.99 2.20
C ASP A 91 5.19 3.13 1.30
N PRO A 92 5.80 4.34 1.34
CA PRO A 92 5.41 5.47 0.50
C PRO A 92 5.71 5.26 -0.99
N PHE A 93 6.41 4.17 -1.33
CA PHE A 93 6.83 3.76 -2.65
C PHE A 93 6.30 2.35 -2.99
N LEU A 94 5.15 1.97 -2.41
CA LEU A 94 4.52 0.67 -2.62
C LEU A 94 4.36 0.34 -4.11
N PHE A 95 3.93 1.31 -4.91
CA PHE A 95 3.72 1.17 -6.36
C PHE A 95 4.85 1.79 -7.18
N ASP A 96 6.05 1.92 -6.61
CA ASP A 96 7.21 2.39 -7.35
C ASP A 96 7.41 1.58 -8.64
N SER A 97 7.67 2.31 -9.73
CA SER A 97 7.78 1.78 -11.09
C SER A 97 6.50 1.19 -11.70
N LEU A 98 5.34 1.24 -11.05
CA LEU A 98 4.07 0.78 -11.64
C LEU A 98 3.48 1.84 -12.56
N LEU A 99 3.43 1.58 -13.88
CA LEU A 99 2.66 2.36 -14.85
C LEU A 99 1.29 1.73 -15.09
N PHE A 100 0.22 2.40 -14.67
CA PHE A 100 -1.14 1.90 -14.82
C PHE A 100 -2.05 2.85 -15.61
N THR A 101 -3.11 2.29 -16.17
CA THR A 101 -4.26 3.04 -16.71
C THR A 101 -5.55 2.50 -16.11
N THR A 102 -6.62 3.29 -16.16
CA THR A 102 -7.97 2.87 -15.80
C THR A 102 -8.85 2.62 -17.03
N THR A 103 -9.88 1.78 -16.87
CA THR A 103 -10.97 1.63 -17.84
C THR A 103 -12.27 1.29 -17.11
N MET A 104 -13.41 1.67 -17.69
CA MET A 104 -14.74 1.29 -17.19
C MET A 104 -14.98 1.70 -15.72
N MET A 105 -14.37 2.82 -15.32
CA MET A 105 -14.43 3.35 -13.96
C MET A 105 -15.13 4.72 -13.99
N ARG A 106 -16.02 4.97 -13.03
CA ARG A 106 -16.65 6.28 -12.83
C ARG A 106 -15.59 7.36 -12.61
N CYS A 107 -15.84 8.57 -13.09
CA CYS A 107 -14.85 9.67 -13.05
C CYS A 107 -14.39 9.98 -11.61
N ASP A 108 -15.32 10.05 -10.66
CA ASP A 108 -15.02 10.35 -9.25
C ASP A 108 -14.17 9.27 -8.57
N LEU A 109 -14.38 8.01 -8.95
CA LEU A 109 -13.61 6.88 -8.43
C LEU A 109 -12.24 6.80 -9.11
N LYS A 110 -12.18 7.06 -10.42
CA LYS A 110 -10.96 7.12 -11.20
C LYS A 110 -9.97 8.12 -10.61
N ASP A 111 -10.43 9.33 -10.30
CA ASP A 111 -9.55 10.39 -9.82
C ASP A 111 -8.99 10.06 -8.43
N ARG A 112 -9.83 9.52 -7.53
CA ARG A 112 -9.41 9.07 -6.19
C ARG A 112 -8.40 7.93 -6.25
N VAL A 113 -8.69 6.92 -7.05
CA VAL A 113 -7.82 5.75 -7.22
C VAL A 113 -6.50 6.14 -7.88
N ALA A 114 -6.54 7.00 -8.90
CA ALA A 114 -5.34 7.47 -9.55
C ALA A 114 -4.47 8.28 -8.59
N ALA A 115 -5.06 9.21 -7.84
CA ALA A 115 -4.37 9.99 -6.83
C ALA A 115 -3.72 9.08 -5.76
N LEU A 116 -4.42 8.05 -5.30
CA LEU A 116 -3.89 7.10 -4.30
C LEU A 116 -2.67 6.32 -4.82
N ILE A 117 -2.75 5.76 -6.03
CA ILE A 117 -1.63 4.99 -6.59
C ILE A 117 -0.43 5.91 -6.86
N ILE A 118 -0.66 7.13 -7.36
CA ILE A 118 0.38 8.15 -7.55
C ILE A 118 1.03 8.55 -6.22
N PHE A 119 0.22 8.78 -5.19
CA PHE A 119 0.69 9.11 -3.85
C PHE A 119 1.61 8.02 -3.28
N LEU A 120 1.34 6.76 -3.62
CA LEU A 120 2.12 5.58 -3.24
C LEU A 120 3.24 5.23 -4.24
N GLY A 121 3.61 6.16 -5.14
CA GLY A 121 4.77 6.04 -6.03
C GLY A 121 4.50 5.53 -7.44
N GLY A 122 3.26 5.21 -7.78
CA GLY A 122 2.89 4.77 -9.13
C GLY A 122 2.78 5.92 -10.14
N SER A 123 2.70 5.55 -11.41
CA SER A 123 2.55 6.46 -12.53
C SER A 123 1.24 6.18 -13.27
N TYR A 124 0.43 7.21 -13.48
CA TYR A 124 -0.81 7.10 -14.23
C TYR A 124 -0.61 7.54 -15.68
N SER A 125 -1.10 6.74 -16.62
CA SER A 125 -1.29 7.16 -18.01
C SER A 125 -2.77 7.05 -18.39
N PRO A 126 -3.37 8.09 -19.00
CA PRO A 126 -4.73 8.00 -19.54
C PRO A 126 -4.82 7.06 -20.75
N HIS A 127 -3.69 6.78 -21.40
CA HIS A 127 -3.60 5.96 -22.60
C HIS A 127 -2.94 4.61 -22.31
N LEU A 128 -3.43 3.57 -22.99
CA LEU A 128 -2.79 2.25 -22.94
C LEU A 128 -1.55 2.27 -23.84
N THR A 129 -0.38 2.22 -23.23
CA THR A 129 0.91 2.25 -23.93
C THR A 129 1.54 0.86 -23.99
N ILE A 130 2.70 0.75 -24.64
CA ILE A 130 3.50 -0.48 -24.61
C ILE A 130 4.19 -0.71 -23.27
N SER A 131 4.35 0.35 -22.47
CA SER A 131 4.99 0.31 -21.15
C SER A 131 3.99 0.14 -20.01
N THR A 132 2.70 -0.02 -20.32
CA THR A 132 1.67 -0.13 -19.28
C THR A 132 1.73 -1.51 -18.61
N ASP A 133 1.97 -1.52 -17.32
CA ASP A 133 2.06 -2.74 -16.51
C ASP A 133 0.69 -3.34 -16.21
N VAL A 134 -0.29 -2.48 -15.91
CA VAL A 134 -1.62 -2.94 -15.45
C VAL A 134 -2.74 -2.01 -15.95
N VAL A 135 -3.87 -2.62 -16.30
CA VAL A 135 -5.15 -1.92 -16.50
C VAL A 135 -6.06 -2.17 -15.31
N LEU A 136 -6.40 -1.11 -14.58
CA LEU A 136 -7.38 -1.17 -13.49
C LEU A 136 -8.79 -0.99 -14.04
N VAL A 137 -9.62 -2.02 -13.85
CA VAL A 137 -10.97 -2.12 -14.38
C VAL A 137 -11.94 -1.73 -13.27
N GLY A 138 -12.78 -0.71 -13.53
CA GLY A 138 -13.92 -0.41 -12.68
C GLY A 138 -15.01 -1.46 -12.86
N ASP A 139 -15.71 -1.79 -11.78
CA ASP A 139 -16.84 -2.71 -11.86
C ASP A 139 -18.02 -1.98 -12.52
N VAL A 140 -18.57 -2.55 -13.59
CA VAL A 140 -19.73 -1.97 -14.31
C VAL A 140 -21.05 -2.32 -13.61
N ALA A 141 -21.02 -3.29 -12.69
CA ALA A 141 -22.20 -3.81 -12.02
C ALA A 141 -22.59 -3.02 -10.76
N VAL A 142 -22.77 -1.69 -10.87
CA VAL A 142 -23.56 -0.94 -9.88
C VAL A 142 -24.43 0.11 -10.58
N GLU A 143 -25.33 -0.37 -11.43
CA GLU A 143 -26.60 0.32 -11.66
C GLU A 143 -27.70 -0.58 -11.07
N SER A 144 -28.55 0.02 -10.23
CA SER A 144 -29.72 -0.53 -9.53
C SER A 144 -29.51 -1.32 -8.22
N ILE A 145 -29.14 -0.61 -7.14
CA ILE A 145 -29.84 -0.76 -5.85
C ILE A 145 -30.07 0.64 -5.25
N SER A 146 -31.35 1.03 -5.24
CA SER A 146 -31.88 2.04 -4.34
C SER A 146 -31.68 1.55 -2.90
N GLY A 147 -30.94 2.33 -2.09
CA GLY A 147 -30.82 2.11 -0.65
C GLY A 147 -29.54 1.38 -0.26
N SER A 148 -28.71 2.09 0.52
CA SER A 148 -27.65 1.67 1.45
C SER A 148 -26.74 0.46 1.11
N ASP A 149 -25.46 0.69 1.39
CA ASP A 149 -24.40 -0.31 1.64
C ASP A 149 -23.70 -0.91 0.42
N CYS A 150 -22.89 -0.08 -0.23
CA CYS A 150 -21.61 -0.48 -0.82
C CYS A 150 -20.66 0.72 -0.86
N VAL A 151 -20.26 1.16 0.34
CA VAL A 151 -19.13 2.07 0.51
C VAL A 151 -17.87 1.26 0.21
N VAL A 152 -17.18 1.59 -0.88
CA VAL A 152 -15.74 1.29 -0.94
C VAL A 152 -15.15 2.09 0.20
N ASP A 153 -14.78 1.40 1.27
CA ASP A 153 -14.32 2.04 2.47
C ASP A 153 -12.91 2.61 2.22
N VAL A 154 -12.88 3.86 1.78
CA VAL A 154 -11.68 4.70 1.67
C VAL A 154 -11.39 5.34 3.05
N SER A 155 -11.96 4.81 4.14
CA SER A 155 -11.66 5.22 5.51
C SER A 155 -10.30 4.66 5.98
N LEU A 156 -9.22 5.09 5.33
CA LEU A 156 -7.99 5.39 6.06
C LEU A 156 -8.05 6.82 6.65
N VAL A 157 -9.23 7.43 6.63
CA VAL A 157 -9.59 8.61 7.43
C VAL A 157 -10.78 8.20 8.30
N ASP A 158 -10.54 8.14 9.60
CA ASP A 158 -11.49 8.05 10.72
C ASP A 158 -11.82 6.66 11.33
N LYS A 159 -11.01 6.33 12.35
CA LYS A 159 -11.25 5.55 13.59
C LYS A 159 -12.15 4.30 13.61
N SER A 160 -11.50 3.18 13.92
CA SER A 160 -11.80 2.17 14.96
C SER A 160 -13.23 2.12 15.54
N HIS A 161 -13.97 1.04 15.22
CA HIS A 161 -14.44 0.04 16.21
C HIS A 161 -15.35 -1.07 15.61
N ARG A 162 -15.07 -2.31 16.04
CA ARG A 162 -15.92 -3.53 16.20
C ARG A 162 -15.67 -4.71 15.25
N GLY A 163 -15.08 -5.76 15.84
CA GLY A 163 -15.73 -7.07 16.07
C GLY A 163 -15.97 -8.02 14.88
N PRO A 164 -15.81 -9.35 15.05
CA PRO A 164 -15.48 -10.25 13.95
C PRO A 164 -16.73 -10.75 13.19
N ALA A 165 -16.64 -10.79 11.85
CA ALA A 165 -17.56 -11.54 11.01
C ALA A 165 -16.82 -12.63 10.23
N LYS A 166 -17.41 -13.84 10.27
CA LYS A 166 -16.96 -15.12 9.70
C LYS A 166 -16.62 -15.08 8.19
N PRO A 167 -15.85 -16.08 7.69
CA PRO A 167 -15.41 -16.11 6.30
C PRO A 167 -16.55 -16.57 5.38
N LEU A 168 -16.87 -15.78 4.36
CA LEU A 168 -17.72 -16.19 3.24
C LEU A 168 -16.87 -16.47 2.02
N GLY A 169 -17.15 -17.63 1.42
CA GLY A 169 -16.32 -18.32 0.47
C GLY A 169 -16.16 -17.65 -0.89
N ALA A 170 -15.23 -18.22 -1.65
CA ALA A 170 -14.94 -17.91 -3.03
C ALA A 170 -16.23 -17.87 -3.87
N ALA A 171 -16.53 -16.70 -4.42
CA ALA A 171 -17.54 -16.54 -5.46
C ALA A 171 -16.90 -15.85 -6.66
N ASN A 172 -16.42 -16.67 -7.59
CA ASN A 172 -16.27 -16.29 -8.99
C ASN A 172 -17.68 -16.02 -9.54
N ALA A 173 -18.11 -14.76 -9.51
CA ALA A 173 -19.34 -14.32 -10.17
C ALA A 173 -18.97 -13.70 -11.52
N GLY A 174 -19.23 -14.45 -12.58
CA GLY A 174 -18.94 -14.06 -13.96
C GLY A 174 -19.55 -12.72 -14.34
N VAL A 175 -18.70 -11.85 -14.90
CA VAL A 175 -19.12 -10.60 -15.51
C VAL A 175 -19.98 -10.93 -16.74
N LYS A 176 -21.27 -10.62 -16.67
CA LYS A 176 -22.19 -10.75 -17.81
C LYS A 176 -21.69 -9.91 -18.99
N ARG A 177 -21.55 -10.56 -20.15
CA ARG A 177 -21.22 -9.99 -21.47
C ARG A 177 -22.07 -8.75 -21.77
N GLY A 178 -21.44 -7.58 -21.90
CA GLY A 178 -22.18 -6.38 -22.33
C GLY A 178 -21.37 -5.15 -22.72
N VAL A 179 -20.25 -4.86 -22.07
CA VAL A 179 -19.47 -3.63 -22.34
C VAL A 179 -18.11 -3.96 -22.94
N ARG A 180 -17.98 -3.74 -24.26
CA ARG A 180 -16.74 -3.99 -25.02
C ARG A 180 -15.83 -2.76 -24.99
N SER A 181 -15.08 -2.57 -23.90
CA SER A 181 -14.01 -1.55 -23.88
C SER A 181 -12.93 -1.89 -24.92
N SER A 182 -12.66 -0.97 -25.86
CA SER A 182 -11.55 -1.10 -26.81
C SER A 182 -10.20 -1.20 -26.10
N LYS A 183 -10.07 -0.52 -24.94
CA LYS A 183 -8.89 -0.58 -24.07
C LYS A 183 -8.72 -1.98 -23.46
N LEU A 184 -9.80 -2.66 -23.05
CA LEU A 184 -9.72 -4.04 -22.57
C LEU A 184 -9.31 -5.02 -23.67
N LYS A 185 -9.88 -4.88 -24.87
CA LYS A 185 -9.49 -5.72 -26.01
C LYS A 185 -8.00 -5.54 -26.34
N LEU A 186 -7.53 -4.30 -26.35
CA LEU A 186 -6.14 -3.99 -26.63
C LEU A 186 -5.22 -4.50 -25.52
N ALA A 187 -5.61 -4.37 -24.24
CA ALA A 187 -4.86 -4.93 -23.12
C ALA A 187 -4.73 -6.45 -23.22
N ALA A 188 -5.82 -7.15 -23.53
CA ALA A 188 -5.82 -8.59 -23.76
C ALA A 188 -4.90 -8.98 -24.93
N SER A 189 -4.95 -8.26 -26.05
CA SER A 189 -4.08 -8.53 -27.22
C SER A 189 -2.59 -8.31 -26.94
N ARG A 190 -2.26 -7.48 -25.95
CA ARG A 190 -0.89 -7.17 -25.52
C ARG A 190 -0.47 -7.94 -24.27
N SER A 191 -1.30 -8.88 -23.80
CA SER A 191 -1.08 -9.61 -22.55
C SER A 191 -0.85 -8.71 -21.33
N ILE A 192 -1.43 -7.50 -21.33
CA ILE A 192 -1.37 -6.57 -20.20
C ILE A 192 -2.41 -7.02 -19.17
N PRO A 193 -2.01 -7.30 -17.93
CA PRO A 193 -2.92 -7.66 -16.87
C PRO A 193 -4.07 -6.66 -16.66
N CYS A 194 -5.29 -7.18 -16.56
CA CYS A 194 -6.46 -6.42 -16.16
C CYS A 194 -6.83 -6.81 -14.72
N VAL A 195 -6.80 -5.87 -13.79
CA VAL A 195 -7.09 -6.11 -12.37
C VAL A 195 -8.25 -5.23 -11.89
N ASN A 196 -8.88 -5.61 -10.78
CA ASN A 196 -9.98 -4.88 -10.17
C ASN A 196 -9.53 -4.14 -8.90
N LEU A 197 -10.47 -3.44 -8.25
CA LEU A 197 -10.20 -2.72 -7.00
C LEU A 197 -9.85 -3.65 -5.82
N VAL A 198 -10.28 -4.91 -5.86
CA VAL A 198 -9.92 -5.92 -4.84
C VAL A 198 -8.41 -6.20 -4.88
N TRP A 199 -7.81 -6.27 -6.07
CA TRP A 199 -6.35 -6.38 -6.20
C TRP A 199 -5.63 -5.19 -5.58
N LEU A 200 -6.12 -3.96 -5.84
CA LEU A 200 -5.53 -2.74 -5.29
C LEU A 200 -5.61 -2.73 -3.75
N GLN A 201 -6.78 -3.06 -3.20
CA GLN A 201 -7.00 -3.14 -1.76
C GLN A 201 -6.08 -4.19 -1.11
N LYS A 202 -5.90 -5.35 -1.76
CA LYS A 202 -4.96 -6.38 -1.30
C LYS A 202 -3.52 -5.89 -1.31
N CYS A 203 -3.11 -5.15 -2.33
CA CYS A 203 -1.75 -4.61 -2.40
C CYS A 203 -1.48 -3.65 -1.24
N ILE A 204 -2.43 -2.76 -0.95
CA ILE A 204 -2.35 -1.80 0.15
C ILE A 204 -2.34 -2.52 1.51
N SER A 205 -3.25 -3.46 1.73
CA SER A 205 -3.38 -4.14 3.04
C SER A 205 -2.16 -5.02 3.36
N THR A 206 -1.54 -5.61 2.35
CA THR A 206 -0.35 -6.45 2.52
C THR A 206 0.96 -5.67 2.43
N GLY A 207 0.94 -4.41 1.97
CA GLY A 207 2.15 -3.65 1.66
C GLY A 207 3.01 -4.28 0.58
N GLN A 208 2.39 -5.04 -0.35
CA GLN A 208 3.09 -5.71 -1.45
C GLN A 208 2.29 -5.63 -2.75
N VAL A 209 2.97 -5.34 -3.86
CA VAL A 209 2.34 -5.44 -5.19
C VAL A 209 2.27 -6.91 -5.59
N HIS A 210 1.05 -7.46 -5.65
CA HIS A 210 0.83 -8.84 -6.06
C HIS A 210 0.88 -8.95 -7.58
N LEU A 211 1.62 -9.92 -8.11
CA LEU A 211 1.56 -10.23 -9.53
C LEU A 211 0.12 -10.62 -9.90
N PRO A 212 -0.50 -9.95 -10.88
CA PRO A 212 -1.80 -10.37 -11.37
C PRO A 212 -1.69 -11.78 -11.94
N VAL A 213 -2.60 -12.68 -11.56
CA VAL A 213 -2.67 -13.99 -12.20
C VAL A 213 -3.14 -13.76 -13.64
N THR A 214 -2.24 -13.97 -14.61
CA THR A 214 -2.54 -13.91 -16.03
C THR A 214 -3.31 -15.17 -16.44
N GLY A 215 -4.59 -15.23 -16.08
CA GLY A 215 -5.43 -16.35 -16.45
C GLY A 215 -6.82 -16.25 -15.83
N GLY A 216 -7.81 -15.93 -16.66
CA GLY A 216 -9.23 -15.99 -16.30
C GLY A 216 -9.90 -14.61 -16.23
N LEU A 217 -10.22 -14.06 -17.40
CA LEU A 217 -11.48 -13.34 -17.58
C LEU A 217 -12.55 -14.36 -17.99
#